data_AF-A0A8C1VY08-F1
#
_entry.id   AF-A0A8C1VY08-F1
#
_cell.length_a   1.000
_cell.length_b   1.000
_cell.length_c   1.000
_cell.angle_alpha   90.00
_cell.angle_beta   90.00
_cell.angle_gamma   90.00
#
_symmetry.space_group_name_H-M   'P 1'
#
loop_
_entity.id
_entity.type
_entity.pdbx_description
1 polymer ?
#
loop_
_entity_poly.entity_id
_entity_poly.type
_entity_poly.pdbx_seq_one_letter_code
_entity_poly.pdbx_strand_id
1 'polypeptide(L)'
;MGKGQHHMPTKEELVQHYNRVNTVLQCRATQSRFLQSRNLNCVALCEVITSKDLQKHGNIWVCPISDHVCTRFFFVYEDGQVGNANINT
;
A
#
# COMPACT_ATOMS: atom_id res chain seq x y z
N MET A 1 1.58 -56.43 -21.86
CA MET A 1 2.18 -56.33 -20.51
C MET A 1 3.08 -55.09 -20.46
N GLY A 2 2.53 -53.92 -20.11
CA GLY A 2 3.31 -52.68 -20.00
C GLY A 2 3.83 -52.52 -18.57
N LYS A 3 5.14 -52.63 -18.36
CA LYS A 3 5.76 -52.35 -17.05
C LYS A 3 5.97 -50.84 -16.93
N GLY A 4 5.04 -50.15 -16.28
CA GLY A 4 5.22 -48.75 -15.89
C GLY A 4 6.24 -48.67 -14.76
N GLN A 5 7.49 -48.31 -15.06
CA GLN A 5 8.45 -47.93 -14.03
C GLN A 5 8.16 -46.50 -13.59
N HIS A 6 7.45 -46.34 -12.49
CA HIS A 6 7.34 -45.05 -11.80
C HIS A 6 8.55 -44.92 -10.89
N HIS A 7 9.52 -44.09 -11.27
CA HIS A 7 10.64 -43.70 -10.42
C HIS A 7 10.12 -42.81 -9.29
N MET A 8 10.30 -43.26 -8.04
CA MET A 8 9.87 -42.49 -6.86
C MET A 8 10.93 -41.41 -6.57
N PRO A 9 10.54 -40.12 -6.58
CA PRO A 9 11.48 -39.04 -6.27
C PRO A 9 11.94 -39.13 -4.81
N THR A 10 13.20 -38.79 -4.61
CA THR A 10 13.87 -38.79 -3.31
C THR A 10 13.39 -37.62 -2.44
N LYS A 11 13.61 -37.73 -1.12
CA LYS A 11 13.23 -36.69 -0.15
C LYS A 11 13.90 -35.36 -0.50
N GLU A 12 15.13 -35.40 -0.99
CA GLU A 12 15.93 -34.25 -1.36
C GLU A 12 15.34 -33.54 -2.58
N GLU A 13 14.91 -34.29 -3.59
CA GLU A 13 14.23 -33.76 -4.78
C GLU A 13 12.88 -33.12 -4.42
N LEU A 14 12.13 -33.76 -3.52
CA LEU A 14 10.86 -33.21 -3.02
C LEU A 14 11.08 -31.90 -2.24
N VAL A 15 12.10 -31.83 -1.40
CA VAL A 15 12.46 -30.61 -0.64
C VAL A 15 12.90 -29.48 -1.58
N GLN A 16 13.74 -29.79 -2.59
CA GLN A 16 14.16 -28.80 -3.58
C GLN A 16 12.98 -28.29 -4.41
N HIS A 17 12.07 -29.18 -4.82
CA HIS A 17 10.86 -28.81 -5.53
C HIS A 17 9.97 -27.89 -4.68
N TYR A 18 9.75 -28.24 -3.42
CA TYR A 18 8.92 -27.45 -2.49
C TYR A 18 9.51 -26.06 -2.24
N ASN A 19 10.82 -25.96 -2.04
CA ASN A 19 11.51 -24.68 -1.85
C ASN A 19 11.38 -23.79 -3.09
N ARG A 20 11.54 -24.36 -4.29
CA ARG A 20 11.37 -23.63 -5.55
C ARG A 20 9.95 -23.10 -5.72
N VAL A 21 8.94 -23.90 -5.36
CA VAL A 21 7.53 -23.50 -5.41
C VAL A 21 7.24 -22.38 -4.41
N ASN A 22 7.79 -22.44 -3.20
CA ASN A 22 7.66 -21.37 -2.20
C ASN A 22 8.31 -20.06 -2.65
N THR A 23 9.48 -20.10 -3.29
CA THR A 23 10.12 -18.90 -3.85
C THR A 23 9.29 -18.28 -4.97
N VAL A 24 8.71 -19.10 -5.86
CA VAL A 24 7.84 -18.63 -6.94
C VAL A 24 6.51 -18.09 -6.41
N LEU A 25 5.95 -18.69 -5.35
CA LEU A 25 4.75 -18.19 -4.68
C LEU A 25 5.00 -16.88 -3.93
N GLN A 26 6.18 -16.68 -3.33
CA GLN A 26 6.57 -15.40 -2.74
C GLN A 26 6.71 -14.29 -3.79
N CYS A 27 7.24 -14.57 -4.97
CA CYS A 27 7.27 -13.60 -6.08
C CYS A 27 5.88 -13.31 -6.66
N ARG A 28 4.92 -14.22 -6.47
CA ARG A 28 3.51 -14.09 -6.90
C ARG A 28 2.58 -13.61 -5.79
N ALA A 29 3.10 -13.29 -4.61
CA ALA A 29 2.36 -12.50 -3.64
C ALA A 29 2.03 -11.18 -4.35
N THR A 30 0.77 -11.06 -4.78
CA THR A 30 0.11 -9.82 -5.20
C THR A 30 0.82 -8.65 -4.56
N GLN A 31 1.48 -7.84 -5.40
CA GLN A 31 2.25 -6.66 -5.01
C GLN A 31 1.57 -6.01 -3.80
N SER A 32 2.20 -6.13 -2.63
CA SER A 32 1.57 -5.74 -1.37
C SER A 32 1.02 -4.33 -1.53
N ARG A 33 -0.30 -4.14 -1.36
CA ARG A 33 -0.94 -2.82 -1.46
C ARG A 33 -0.56 -1.89 -0.31
N PHE A 34 0.31 -2.35 0.59
CA PHE A 34 0.87 -1.55 1.65
C PHE A 34 2.05 -0.75 1.14
N LEU A 35 2.11 0.52 1.54
CA LEU A 35 3.28 1.35 1.33
C LEU A 35 4.47 0.72 2.06
N GLN A 36 5.62 0.62 1.39
CA GLN A 36 6.81 -0.07 1.88
C GLN A 36 7.91 0.91 2.29
N SER A 37 7.86 2.13 1.74
CA SER A 37 8.80 3.21 2.07
C SER A 37 8.64 3.67 3.51
N ARG A 38 9.77 4.05 4.12
CA ARG A 38 9.78 4.78 5.40
C ARG A 38 9.51 6.28 5.23
N ASN A 39 9.67 6.79 4.00
CA ASN A 39 9.42 8.18 3.65
C ASN A 39 8.04 8.28 3.01
N LEU A 40 7.06 8.70 3.81
CA LEU A 40 5.67 8.84 3.41
C LEU A 40 5.25 10.30 3.53
N ASN A 41 4.54 10.78 2.51
CA ASN A 41 3.82 12.03 2.54
C ASN A 41 2.37 11.78 2.93
N CYS A 42 1.80 12.68 3.73
CA CYS A 42 0.43 12.60 4.18
C CYS A 42 -0.26 13.94 3.98
N VAL A 43 -1.40 13.91 3.29
CA VAL A 43 -2.30 15.06 3.16
C VAL A 43 -3.61 14.70 3.84
N ALA A 44 -4.02 15.50 4.82
CA ALA A 44 -5.30 15.35 5.49
C ALA A 44 -6.35 16.23 4.80
N LEU A 45 -7.51 15.64 4.51
CA LEU A 45 -8.71 16.41 4.17
C LEU A 45 -9.54 16.58 5.43
N CYS A 46 -9.71 17.83 5.83
CA CYS A 46 -10.45 18.20 7.02
C CYS A 46 -11.75 18.91 6.66
N GLU A 47 -12.79 18.63 7.44
CA GLU A 47 -13.96 19.48 7.54
C GLU A 47 -13.74 20.49 8.65
N VAL A 48 -14.08 21.75 8.39
CA VAL A 48 -13.88 22.85 9.34
C VAL A 48 -15.21 23.57 9.54
N ILE A 49 -15.60 23.74 10.79
CA ILE A 49 -16.80 24.49 11.15
C ILE A 49 -16.53 25.97 10.88
N THR A 50 -17.46 26.63 10.18
CA THR A 50 -17.40 28.08 10.00
C THR A 50 -17.79 28.76 11.32
N SER A 51 -16.88 29.54 11.89
CA SER A 51 -17.12 30.35 13.08
C SER A 51 -16.48 31.72 12.96
N LYS A 52 -16.81 32.64 13.87
CA LYS A 52 -16.19 33.98 13.96
C LYS A 52 -14.67 33.93 14.20
N ASP A 53 -14.17 32.81 14.73
CA ASP A 53 -12.77 32.63 15.08
C ASP A 53 -11.96 32.06 13.91
N LEU A 54 -12.62 31.65 12.81
CA LEU A 54 -11.98 31.17 11.60
C LEU A 54 -11.43 32.36 10.79
N GLN A 55 -10.11 32.44 10.69
CA GLN A 55 -9.41 33.55 10.04
C GLN A 55 -8.91 33.15 8.66
N LYS A 56 -8.92 34.09 7.69
CA LYS A 56 -8.43 33.86 6.33
C LYS A 56 -7.36 34.89 5.96
N HIS A 57 -6.23 34.41 5.45
CA HIS A 57 -5.18 35.23 4.85
C HIS A 57 -4.79 34.65 3.48
N GLY A 58 -5.12 35.38 2.40
CA GLY A 58 -4.95 34.87 1.04
C GLY A 58 -5.74 33.57 0.83
N ASN A 59 -5.05 32.48 0.52
CA ASN A 59 -5.63 31.15 0.35
C ASN A 59 -5.53 30.26 1.61
N ILE A 60 -4.98 30.79 2.70
CA ILE A 60 -4.73 30.03 3.93
C ILE A 60 -5.79 30.39 4.96
N TRP A 61 -6.37 29.36 5.57
CA TRP A 61 -7.30 29.48 6.68
C TRP A 61 -6.64 29.02 7.97
N VAL A 62 -6.88 29.76 9.05
CA VAL A 62 -6.38 29.47 10.40
C VAL A 62 -7.58 29.29 11.32
N CYS A 63 -7.74 28.08 11.86
CA CYS A 63 -8.75 27.76 12.86
C CYS A 63 -8.04 27.50 14.21
N PRO A 64 -8.11 28.42 15.19
CA PRO A 64 -7.40 28.28 16.46
C PRO A 64 -8.06 27.28 17.43
N ILE A 65 -9.31 26.89 17.18
CA ILE A 65 -10.09 25.99 18.03
C ILE A 65 -10.02 24.57 17.44
N SER A 66 -9.35 23.65 18.14
CA SER A 66 -9.16 22.27 17.66
C SER A 66 -10.48 21.54 17.40
N ASP A 67 -11.47 21.77 18.24
CA ASP A 67 -12.77 21.07 18.19
C ASP A 67 -13.60 21.45 16.96
N HIS A 68 -13.21 22.52 16.26
CA HIS A 68 -13.85 22.94 15.00
C HIS A 68 -13.27 22.26 13.77
N VAL A 69 -12.22 21.44 13.91
CA VAL A 69 -11.55 20.75 12.81
C VAL A 69 -11.73 19.25 12.98
N CYS A 70 -12.33 18.60 11.99
CA CYS A 70 -12.46 17.15 11.94
C CYS A 70 -11.75 16.59 10.70
N THR A 71 -10.74 15.74 10.91
CA THR A 71 -10.10 15.04 9.78
C THR A 71 -11.04 13.96 9.25
N ARG A 72 -11.42 14.06 7.97
CA ARG A 72 -12.28 13.06 7.31
C ARG A 72 -11.47 11.98 6.60
N PHE A 73 -10.36 12.37 5.96
CA PHE A 73 -9.54 11.45 5.18
C PHE A 73 -8.06 11.76 5.33
N PHE A 74 -7.24 10.70 5.24
CA PHE A 74 -5.80 10.79 5.06
C PHE A 74 -5.44 10.21 3.69
N PHE A 75 -4.75 11.01 2.89
CA PHE A 75 -4.12 10.59 1.64
C PHE A 75 -2.64 10.38 1.92
N VAL A 76 -2.23 9.11 2.07
CA VAL A 76 -0.85 8.72 2.35
C VAL A 76 -0.23 8.15 1.08
N TYR A 77 0.92 8.67 0.68
CA TYR A 77 1.63 8.25 -0.52
C TYR A 77 3.14 8.27 -0.30
N GLU A 78 3.87 7.52 -1.13
CA GLU A 78 5.33 7.51 -1.11
C GLU A 78 5.88 8.68 -1.91
N ASP A 79 6.97 9.27 -1.41
CA ASP A 79 7.64 10.38 -2.07
C ASP A 79 8.19 9.92 -3.43
N GLY A 80 7.75 10.55 -4.53
CA GLY A 80 8.16 10.21 -5.91
C GLY A 80 7.17 9.42 -6.77
N GLN A 81 6.00 9.00 -6.27
CA GLN A 81 4.98 8.29 -7.06
C GLN A 81 3.75 9.13 -7.46
N VAL A 82 3.78 10.44 -7.27
CA VAL A 82 2.69 11.32 -7.70
C VAL A 82 2.95 11.79 -9.13
N GLY A 83 2.31 11.18 -10.12
CA GLY A 83 2.37 11.63 -11.52
C GLY A 83 2.64 10.57 -12.58
N ASN A 84 2.84 9.30 -12.23
CA ASN A 84 2.77 8.24 -13.24
C ASN A 84 1.30 8.01 -13.62
N ALA A 85 0.83 8.76 -14.61
CA ALA A 85 -0.53 8.78 -15.15
C ALA A 85 -0.94 7.47 -15.87
N ASN A 86 -0.34 6.33 -15.52
CA ASN A 86 -0.70 5.00 -16.03
C ASN A 86 -1.46 4.17 -14.98
N ILE A 87 -2.25 4.83 -14.15
CA ILE A 87 -3.28 4.18 -13.35
C ILE A 87 -4.45 3.96 -14.32
N ASN A 88 -4.42 2.80 -14.97
CA ASN A 88 -5.47 2.34 -15.88
C ASN A 88 -6.83 2.44 -15.17
N THR A 89 -7.72 3.28 -15.69
CA THR A 89 -9.16 3.17 -15.48
C THR A 89 -9.73 2.13 -16.44
#